data_AF-A0A957GA51-F1
#
_entry.id   AF-A0A957GA51-F1
#
_cell.length_a   1.000
_cell.length_b   1.000
_cell.length_c   1.000
_cell.angle_alpha   90.00
_cell.angle_beta   90.00
_cell.angle_gamma   90.00
#
_symmetry.space_group_name_H-M   'P 1'
#
loop_
_entity.id
_entity.type
_entity.pdbx_description
1 polymer ?
#
loop_
_entity_poly.entity_id
_entity_poly.type
_entity_poly.pdbx_seq_one_letter_code
_entity_poly.pdbx_strand_id
1 'polypeptide(L)'
;MWRKLTFFLALLGLLAAFWPPAGSLYDLTGEEAPAGQLRGLLHWLNSAIRPQPDLAPQAGIAYTSVSPFGANTFLQLEVLPEVRQESLRRLHEAGFRFIRQEFTWE
;
A
#
# COMPACT_ATOMS: atom_id res chain seq x y z
N MET A 1 39.30 -18.76 -18.07
CA MET A 1 38.18 -17.85 -18.41
C MET A 1 36.81 -18.52 -18.26
N TRP A 2 36.62 -19.77 -18.72
CA TRP A 2 35.31 -20.44 -18.66
C TRP A 2 34.68 -20.54 -17.28
N ARG A 3 35.43 -20.93 -16.24
CA ARG A 3 34.88 -21.03 -14.86
C ARG A 3 34.27 -19.71 -14.36
N LYS A 4 34.90 -18.57 -14.68
CA LYS A 4 34.39 -17.24 -14.32
C LYS A 4 33.12 -16.90 -15.10
N LEU A 5 33.09 -17.25 -16.38
CA LEU A 5 31.91 -17.06 -17.23
C LEU A 5 30.73 -17.92 -16.75
N THR A 6 30.96 -19.21 -16.46
CA THR A 6 29.94 -20.12 -15.93
C THR A 6 29.39 -19.61 -14.60
N PHE A 7 30.26 -19.13 -13.70
CA PHE A 7 29.84 -18.55 -12.43
C PHE A 7 28.97 -17.30 -12.63
N PHE A 8 29.38 -16.39 -13.52
CA PHE A 8 28.63 -15.17 -13.80
C PHE A 8 27.25 -15.46 -14.40
N LEU A 9 27.16 -16.41 -15.33
CA LEU A 9 25.89 -16.84 -15.92
C LEU A 9 24.99 -17.52 -14.88
N ALA A 10 25.55 -18.33 -13.99
CA ALA A 10 24.80 -18.94 -12.89
C ALA A 10 24.25 -17.89 -11.93
N LEU A 11 25.04 -16.85 -11.59
CA LEU A 11 24.60 -15.74 -10.75
C LEU A 11 23.47 -14.94 -11.42
N LEU A 12 23.60 -14.62 -12.71
CA LEU A 12 22.53 -13.95 -13.47
C LEU A 12 21.26 -14.79 -13.55
N GLY A 13 21.39 -16.09 -13.78
CA GLY A 13 20.26 -17.02 -13.78
C GLY A 13 19.55 -17.07 -12.43
N LEU A 14 20.30 -17.06 -11.32
CA LEU A 14 19.76 -16.99 -9.98
C LEU A 14 19.00 -15.68 -9.74
N LEU A 15 19.60 -14.54 -10.09
CA LEU A 15 18.96 -13.24 -9.96
C LEU A 15 17.67 -13.14 -10.77
N ALA A 16 17.66 -13.69 -11.99
CA ALA A 16 16.47 -13.74 -12.83
C ALA A 16 15.37 -14.65 -12.26
N ALA A 17 15.73 -15.79 -11.66
CA ALA A 17 14.77 -16.72 -11.07
C ALA A 17 14.07 -16.17 -9.82
N PHE A 18 14.74 -15.31 -9.05
CA PHE A 18 14.19 -14.63 -7.88
C PHE A 18 13.64 -13.23 -8.20
N TRP A 19 13.69 -12.81 -9.46
CA TRP A 19 13.13 -11.53 -9.86
C TRP A 19 11.60 -11.57 -9.74
N PRO A 20 10.97 -10.56 -9.13
CA PRO A 20 9.52 -10.47 -9.05
C PRO A 20 8.93 -10.27 -10.45
N PRO A 21 7.62 -10.50 -10.66
CA PRO A 21 6.96 -10.28 -11.95
C PRO A 21 6.80 -8.77 -12.24
N ALA A 22 7.91 -8.06 -12.41
CA ALA A 22 8.00 -6.63 -12.68
C ALA A 22 8.84 -6.39 -13.95
N GLY A 23 8.29 -5.65 -14.91
CA GLY A 23 8.93 -5.34 -16.19
C GLY A 23 9.86 -4.14 -16.16
N SER A 24 9.75 -3.32 -15.11
CA SER A 24 10.56 -2.11 -14.90
C SER A 24 10.77 -1.84 -13.41
N LEU A 25 11.70 -0.92 -13.09
CA LEU A 25 11.85 -0.44 -11.72
C LEU A 25 10.60 0.28 -11.22
N TYR A 26 9.87 0.96 -12.10
CA TYR A 26 8.58 1.56 -11.77
C TYR A 26 7.56 0.50 -11.36
N ASP A 27 7.44 -0.61 -12.10
CA ASP A 27 6.49 -1.69 -11.73
C ASP A 27 6.84 -2.35 -10.40
N LEU A 28 8.14 -2.36 -10.06
CA LEU A 28 8.63 -2.93 -8.81
C LEU A 28 8.43 -1.99 -7.61
N THR A 29 8.76 -0.71 -7.77
CA THR A 29 8.86 0.24 -6.65
C THR A 29 7.71 1.25 -6.59
N GLY A 30 7.02 1.49 -7.71
CA GLY A 30 6.03 2.57 -7.87
C GLY A 30 6.65 3.97 -7.95
N GLU A 31 7.97 4.08 -7.98
CA GLU A 31 8.70 5.35 -7.90
C GLU A 31 9.03 5.88 -9.29
N GLU A 32 8.72 7.15 -9.55
CA GLU A 32 9.05 7.81 -10.82
C GLU A 32 10.48 8.35 -10.84
N ALA A 33 10.94 8.91 -9.71
CA ALA A 33 12.25 9.53 -9.62
C ALA A 33 13.37 8.47 -9.53
N PRO A 34 14.51 8.63 -10.23
CA PRO A 34 15.60 7.65 -10.19
C PRO A 34 16.15 7.38 -8.78
N ALA A 35 16.23 8.42 -7.94
CA ALA A 35 16.65 8.29 -6.55
C ALA A 35 15.62 7.49 -5.72
N GLY A 36 14.33 7.67 -5.99
CA GLY A 36 13.25 6.89 -5.39
C GLY A 36 13.32 5.42 -5.79
N GLN A 37 13.49 5.15 -7.09
CA GLN A 37 13.65 3.78 -7.61
C GLN A 37 14.84 3.05 -6.97
N LEU A 38 15.98 3.72 -6.80
CA LEU A 38 17.14 3.11 -6.14
C LEU A 38 16.83 2.75 -4.67
N ARG A 39 16.17 3.64 -3.92
CA ARG A 39 15.73 3.36 -2.54
C ARG A 39 14.71 2.23 -2.50
N GLY A 40 13.73 2.24 -3.41
CA GLY A 40 12.73 1.20 -3.56
C GLY A 40 13.35 -0.17 -3.82
N LEU A 41 14.38 -0.24 -4.66
CA LEU A 41 15.14 -1.48 -4.90
C LEU A 41 15.83 -1.98 -3.62
N LEU A 42 16.41 -1.08 -2.81
CA LEU A 42 16.99 -1.45 -1.51
C LEU A 42 15.91 -1.94 -0.53
N HIS A 43 14.73 -1.32 -0.50
CA HIS A 43 13.61 -1.78 0.31
C HIS A 43 13.07 -3.14 -0.14
N TRP A 44 13.04 -3.39 -1.46
CA TRP A 44 12.69 -4.69 -2.02
C TRP A 44 13.70 -5.76 -1.60
N LEU A 45 15.00 -5.51 -1.72
CA LEU A 45 16.03 -6.43 -1.23
C LEU A 45 15.91 -6.71 0.28
N ASN A 46 15.62 -5.66 1.07
CA ASN A 46 15.38 -5.82 2.50
C ASN A 46 14.11 -6.63 2.81
N SER A 47 13.16 -6.73 1.86
CA SER A 47 11.96 -7.55 2.01
C SER A 47 12.29 -9.04 2.08
N ALA A 48 13.41 -9.49 1.49
CA ALA A 48 13.84 -10.88 1.61
C ALA A 48 14.27 -11.29 3.04
N ILE A 49 14.62 -10.32 3.89
CA ILE A 49 15.22 -10.57 5.21
C ILE A 49 14.29 -10.11 6.35
N ARG A 50 13.46 -9.08 6.11
CA ARG A 50 12.50 -8.62 7.12
C ARG A 50 11.35 -9.65 7.27
N PRO A 51 10.78 -9.81 8.48
CA PRO A 51 9.53 -10.53 8.66
C PRO A 51 8.44 -9.95 7.74
N GLN A 52 7.79 -10.81 6.96
CA GLN A 52 6.68 -10.38 6.11
C GLN A 52 5.39 -10.31 6.92
N PRO A 53 4.55 -9.28 6.70
CA PRO A 53 3.24 -9.23 7.33
C PRO A 53 2.37 -10.38 6.83
N ASP A 54 1.58 -10.97 7.73
CA ASP A 54 0.49 -11.86 7.33
C ASP A 54 -0.63 -11.00 6.73
N LEU A 55 -0.78 -11.06 5.41
CA LEU A 55 -1.79 -10.28 4.69
C LEU A 55 -3.20 -10.87 4.82
N ALA A 56 -3.33 -12.08 5.37
CA ALA A 56 -4.59 -12.82 5.48
C ALA A 56 -5.51 -12.64 4.24
N PRO A 57 -5.07 -13.03 3.02
CA PRO A 57 -5.77 -12.68 1.78
C PRO A 57 -7.18 -13.31 1.65
N GLN A 58 -7.49 -14.31 2.48
CA GLN A 58 -8.80 -14.93 2.58
C GLN A 58 -9.62 -14.41 3.77
N ALA A 59 -9.10 -13.46 4.55
CA ALA A 59 -9.87 -12.85 5.62
C ALA A 59 -11.08 -12.14 5.03
N GLY A 60 -12.27 -12.48 5.54
CA GLY A 60 -13.49 -11.78 5.18
C GLY A 60 -13.47 -10.34 5.66
N ILE A 61 -14.11 -9.44 4.90
CA ILE A 61 -14.36 -8.09 5.36
C ILE A 61 -15.34 -8.17 6.53
N ALA A 62 -14.92 -7.73 7.71
CA ALA A 62 -15.77 -7.69 8.88
C ALA A 62 -16.88 -6.63 8.73
N TYR A 63 -17.99 -6.81 9.45
CA TYR A 63 -19.08 -5.83 9.55
C TYR A 63 -19.80 -5.46 8.24
N THR A 64 -19.79 -6.33 7.22
CA THR A 64 -20.53 -6.08 5.97
C THR A 64 -22.04 -5.92 6.15
N SER A 65 -22.60 -6.42 7.26
CA SER A 65 -24.02 -6.32 7.58
C SER A 65 -24.42 -5.04 8.33
N VAL A 66 -23.48 -4.19 8.77
CA VAL A 66 -23.82 -3.04 9.64
C VAL A 66 -24.26 -1.80 8.86
N SER A 67 -23.76 -1.63 7.63
CA SER A 67 -24.21 -0.59 6.70
C SER A 67 -23.76 -0.92 5.29
N PRO A 68 -24.67 -0.94 4.29
CA PRO A 68 -24.27 -1.10 2.89
C PRO A 68 -23.67 0.18 2.30
N PHE A 69 -23.78 1.32 2.99
CA PHE A 69 -23.32 2.63 2.52
C PHE A 69 -22.25 3.24 3.44
N GLY A 70 -21.37 4.03 2.84
CA GLY A 70 -20.42 4.90 3.53
C GLY A 70 -20.53 6.33 2.99
N ALA A 71 -20.13 7.32 3.80
CA ALA A 71 -20.15 8.72 3.41
C ALA A 71 -18.71 9.28 3.30
N ASN A 72 -18.41 10.01 2.23
CA ASN A 72 -17.17 10.78 2.16
C ASN A 72 -17.27 11.98 3.10
N THR A 73 -16.21 12.24 3.86
CA THR A 73 -16.14 13.37 4.79
C THR A 73 -14.88 14.20 4.55
N PHE A 74 -15.01 15.50 4.79
CA PHE A 74 -13.92 16.49 4.69
C PHE A 74 -13.79 17.22 6.02
N LEU A 75 -13.67 16.47 7.12
CA LEU A 75 -13.70 17.03 8.48
C LEU A 75 -12.56 18.04 8.72
N GLN A 76 -11.44 17.91 8.01
CA GLN A 76 -10.29 18.82 8.08
C GLN A 76 -10.58 20.22 7.53
N LEU A 77 -11.58 20.37 6.65
CA LEU A 77 -11.98 21.66 6.12
C LEU A 77 -12.92 22.43 7.07
N GLU A 78 -13.49 21.75 8.06
CA GLU A 78 -14.41 22.36 9.03
C GLU A 78 -13.65 22.86 10.26
N VAL A 79 -13.67 24.18 10.44
CA VAL A 79 -12.95 24.86 11.51
C VAL A 79 -13.57 24.51 12.87
N LEU A 80 -14.90 24.50 12.97
CA LEU A 80 -15.62 24.39 14.23
C LEU A 80 -15.79 22.92 14.68
N PRO A 81 -15.26 22.52 15.85
CA PRO A 81 -15.39 21.15 16.34
C PRO A 81 -16.85 20.69 16.53
N GLU A 82 -17.74 21.57 16.96
CA GLU A 82 -19.16 21.30 17.15
C GLU A 82 -19.88 20.97 15.84
N VAL A 83 -19.46 21.59 14.73
CA VAL A 83 -20.02 21.29 13.39
C VAL A 83 -19.56 19.93 12.90
N ARG A 84 -18.29 19.56 13.16
CA ARG A 84 -17.78 18.22 12.89
C ARG A 84 -18.55 17.15 13.66
N GLN A 85 -18.77 17.36 14.96
CA GLN A 85 -19.54 16.43 15.79
C GLN A 85 -20.98 16.30 15.29
N GLU A 86 -21.63 17.42 14.98
CA GLU A 86 -23.01 17.45 14.52
C GLU A 86 -23.19 16.76 13.16
N SER A 87 -22.27 16.97 12.22
CA SER A 87 -22.30 16.28 10.92
C SER A 87 -22.16 14.76 11.06
N LEU A 88 -21.24 14.28 11.91
CA LEU A 88 -21.08 12.86 12.21
C LEU A 88 -22.31 12.27 12.92
N ARG A 89 -22.92 13.03 13.86
CA ARG A 89 -24.17 12.64 14.51
C ARG A 89 -25.29 12.43 13.48
N ARG A 90 -25.46 13.39 12.56
CA ARG A 90 -26.48 13.30 11.50
C ARG A 90 -26.25 12.12 10.56
N LEU A 91 -25.00 11.84 10.18
CA LEU A 91 -24.67 10.66 9.39
C LEU A 91 -25.04 9.37 10.12
N HIS A 92 -24.73 9.28 11.42
CA HIS A 92 -25.08 8.12 12.23
C HIS A 92 -26.60 7.90 12.32
N GLU A 93 -27.36 8.97 12.56
CA GLU A 93 -28.84 8.97 12.61
C GLU A 93 -29.47 8.61 11.27
N ALA A 94 -28.84 9.01 10.15
CA ALA A 94 -29.24 8.62 8.81
C ALA A 94 -28.88 7.15 8.47
N GLY A 95 -28.27 6.40 9.40
CA GLY A 95 -27.99 4.98 9.25
C GLY A 95 -26.59 4.65 8.72
N PHE A 96 -25.74 5.64 8.45
CA PHE A 96 -24.35 5.38 8.05
C PHE A 96 -23.54 4.83 9.24
N ARG A 97 -22.67 3.87 8.96
CA ARG A 97 -21.72 3.30 9.94
C ARG A 97 -20.26 3.45 9.55
N PHE A 98 -20.00 3.92 8.33
CA PHE A 98 -18.67 4.08 7.79
C PHE A 98 -18.53 5.47 7.18
N ILE A 99 -17.37 6.09 7.40
CA ILE A 99 -16.95 7.32 6.73
C ILE A 99 -15.65 7.07 5.98
N ARG A 100 -15.46 7.79 4.88
CA ARG A 100 -14.18 7.88 4.18
C ARG A 100 -13.65 9.30 4.34
N GLN A 101 -12.61 9.44 5.16
CA GLN A 101 -11.95 10.69 5.45
C GLN A 101 -10.70 10.84 4.58
N GLU A 102 -10.60 11.94 3.86
CA GLU A 102 -9.39 12.27 3.10
C GLU A 102 -8.29 12.81 4.03
N PHE A 103 -7.06 12.35 3.84
CA PHE A 103 -5.87 12.91 4.50
C PHE A 103 -5.04 13.63 3.44
N THR A 104 -4.72 14.89 3.70
CA THR A 104 -3.83 15.68 2.83
C THR A 104 -2.38 15.32 3.16
N TRP A 105 -1.62 15.00 2.12
CA TRP A 105 -0.19 14.70 2.20
C TRP A 105 0.57 15.94 1.75
N GLU A 106 0.57 16.99 2.57
CA GLU A 106 1.44 18.17 2.37
C GLU A 106 2.77 17.99 3.10
#